data_AF-A0A4V1TC77-F1
#
_entry.id   AF-A0A4V1TC77-F1
#
_cell.length_a   1.000
_cell.length_b   1.000
_cell.length_c   1.000
_cell.angle_alpha   90.00
_cell.angle_beta   90.00
_cell.angle_gamma   90.00
#
_symmetry.space_group_name_H-M   'P 1'
#
loop_
_entity.id
_entity.type
_entity.pdbx_description
1 polymer ?
#
loop_
_entity_poly.entity_id
_entity_poly.type
_entity_poly.pdbx_seq_one_letter_code
_entity_poly.pdbx_strand_id
1 'polypeptide(L)'
;MTPLPETPLLDTVKLPADLRKIDDRDLPKLARELRDEMIDAVSRTGGHLGAGLGVTELTIAIHKVFNTPDDRLIFDVGHQCYPHKILTGRRDRIRTLRQEDGLSGFTRRAESEYDPFGAAHSSTSISAGLGMAVGSDLAGSKRNVIAVIGDGAMSAGMAYGAMNNAGALDARLIVILNDNDMSIAPPTGAMSAYLA
;
A
#
# COMPACT_ATOMS: atom_id res chain seq x y z
N MET A 1 7.35 -22.38 20.83
CA MET A 1 6.78 -21.31 19.97
C MET A 1 7.26 -19.98 20.52
N THR A 2 7.77 -19.10 19.67
CA THR A 2 8.12 -17.73 20.06
C THR A 2 6.82 -17.01 20.48
N PRO A 3 6.80 -16.31 21.63
CA PRO A 3 5.64 -15.53 22.03
C PRO A 3 5.31 -14.46 20.97
N LEU A 4 4.02 -14.12 20.84
CA LEU A 4 3.58 -13.05 19.96
C LEU A 4 4.12 -11.70 20.45
N PRO A 5 4.39 -10.73 19.54
CA PRO A 5 4.86 -9.42 19.92
C PRO A 5 3.80 -8.65 20.73
N GLU A 6 4.23 -7.97 21.79
CA GLU A 6 3.36 -7.10 22.58
C GLU A 6 3.09 -5.80 21.81
N THR A 7 1.82 -5.56 21.47
CA THR A 7 1.42 -4.48 20.56
C THR A 7 0.12 -3.80 21.03
N PRO A 8 0.11 -3.26 22.26
CA PRO A 8 -1.11 -2.79 22.92
C PRO A 8 -1.80 -1.63 22.20
N LEU A 9 -1.07 -0.80 21.45
CA LEU A 9 -1.68 0.27 20.67
C LEU A 9 -2.26 -0.26 19.35
N LEU A 10 -1.52 -1.14 18.65
CA LEU A 10 -2.00 -1.79 17.44
C LEU A 10 -3.21 -2.70 17.72
N ASP A 11 -3.32 -3.27 18.92
CA ASP A 11 -4.46 -4.08 19.35
C ASP A 11 -5.78 -3.30 19.31
N THR A 12 -5.71 -1.97 19.47
CA THR A 12 -6.86 -1.05 19.40
C THR A 12 -7.28 -0.71 17.97
N VAL A 13 -6.46 -1.04 16.96
CA VAL A 13 -6.73 -0.73 15.55
C VAL A 13 -7.26 -1.97 14.84
N LYS A 14 -8.58 -2.01 14.59
CA LYS A 14 -9.19 -3.08 13.77
C LYS A 14 -9.37 -2.64 12.33
N LEU A 15 -9.79 -1.39 12.12
CA LEU A 15 -9.99 -0.79 10.81
C LEU A 15 -9.34 0.60 10.74
N PRO A 16 -9.17 1.19 9.53
CA PRO A 16 -8.63 2.54 9.39
C PRO A 16 -9.41 3.62 10.16
N ALA A 17 -10.70 3.40 10.42
CA ALA A 17 -11.51 4.30 11.26
C ALA A 17 -11.01 4.38 12.72
N ASP A 18 -10.41 3.31 13.25
CA ASP A 18 -9.82 3.31 14.60
C ASP A 18 -8.47 4.00 14.62
N LEU A 19 -7.66 3.78 13.59
CA LEU A 19 -6.40 4.52 13.38
C LEU A 19 -6.62 6.03 13.38
N ARG A 20 -7.71 6.49 12.76
CA ARG A 20 -8.08 7.92 12.74
C ARG A 20 -8.35 8.52 14.12
N LYS A 21 -8.59 7.71 15.16
CA LYS A 21 -8.81 8.16 16.54
C LYS A 21 -7.52 8.27 17.37
N ILE A 22 -6.41 7.65 16.93
CA ILE A 22 -5.12 7.69 17.63
C ILE A 22 -4.52 9.11 17.56
N ASP A 23 -3.97 9.64 18.65
CA ASP A 23 -3.28 10.94 18.64
C ASP A 23 -1.99 10.84 17.82
N ASP A 24 -1.68 11.89 17.06
CA ASP A 24 -0.52 11.90 16.16
C ASP A 24 0.80 11.66 16.90
N ARG A 25 0.89 12.00 18.19
CA ARG A 25 2.06 11.73 19.06
C ARG A 25 2.34 10.24 19.26
N ASP A 26 1.31 9.40 19.12
CA ASP A 26 1.39 7.95 19.33
C ASP A 26 1.67 7.19 18.02
N LEU A 27 1.64 7.85 16.86
CA LEU A 27 1.91 7.22 15.56
C LEU A 27 3.30 6.58 15.45
N PRO A 28 4.40 7.16 16.00
CA PRO A 28 5.70 6.48 16.01
C PRO A 28 5.67 5.16 16.79
N LYS A 29 4.92 5.13 17.92
CA LYS A 29 4.73 3.89 18.69
C LYS A 29 3.93 2.87 17.89
N LEU A 30 2.85 3.29 17.23
CA LEU A 30 2.07 2.42 16.37
C LEU A 30 2.91 1.85 15.21
N ALA A 31 3.73 2.68 14.58
CA ALA A 31 4.61 2.25 13.48
C ALA A 31 5.58 1.16 13.93
N ARG A 32 6.17 1.29 15.12
CA ARG A 32 7.01 0.24 15.71
C ARG A 32 6.23 -1.06 15.95
N GLU A 33 5.08 -0.99 16.61
CA GLU A 33 4.25 -2.18 16.89
C GLU A 33 3.79 -2.87 15.60
N LEU A 34 3.49 -2.09 14.55
CA LEU A 34 3.15 -2.61 13.23
C LEU A 34 4.32 -3.31 12.55
N ARG A 35 5.56 -2.81 12.71
CA ARG A 35 6.76 -3.52 12.25
C ARG A 35 6.96 -4.82 13.00
N ASP A 36 6.81 -4.82 14.31
CA ASP A 36 6.99 -6.02 15.14
C ASP A 36 5.98 -7.12 14.75
N GLU A 37 4.71 -6.77 14.55
CA GLU A 37 3.68 -7.69 14.05
C GLU A 37 4.05 -8.27 12.68
N MET A 38 4.51 -7.40 11.76
CA MET A 38 4.87 -7.82 10.41
C MET A 38 6.12 -8.71 10.39
N ILE A 39 7.14 -8.40 11.20
CA ILE A 39 8.35 -9.23 11.34
C ILE A 39 7.98 -10.61 11.88
N ASP A 40 7.18 -10.69 12.95
CA ASP A 40 6.71 -11.99 13.48
C ASP A 40 5.93 -12.78 12.43
N ALA A 41 4.98 -12.13 11.74
CA ALA A 41 4.17 -12.79 10.72
C ALA A 41 5.01 -13.36 9.57
N VAL A 42 5.84 -12.52 8.96
CA VAL A 42 6.66 -12.89 7.79
C VAL A 42 7.75 -13.89 8.16
N SER A 43 8.26 -13.88 9.41
CA SER A 43 9.22 -14.89 9.87
C SER A 43 8.67 -16.32 9.85
N ARG A 44 7.33 -16.48 9.89
CA ARG A 44 6.65 -17.78 9.89
C ARG A 44 6.26 -18.24 8.49
N THR A 45 5.86 -17.31 7.62
CA THR A 45 5.30 -17.62 6.29
C THR A 45 6.26 -17.36 5.14
N GLY A 46 7.32 -16.59 5.35
CA GLY A 46 8.07 -15.93 4.28
C GLY A 46 7.27 -14.79 3.63
N GLY A 47 7.87 -14.09 2.66
CA GLY A 47 7.25 -12.96 1.95
C GLY A 47 8.18 -11.75 1.80
N HIS A 48 7.63 -10.64 1.28
CA HIS A 48 8.40 -9.42 1.00
C HIS A 48 8.53 -8.51 2.23
N LEU A 49 9.46 -8.86 3.13
CA LEU A 49 9.63 -8.12 4.39
C LEU A 49 10.12 -6.67 4.18
N GLY A 50 11.22 -6.49 3.44
CA GLY A 50 11.86 -5.18 3.28
C GLY A 50 10.93 -4.13 2.65
N ALA A 51 10.17 -4.52 1.62
CA ALA A 51 9.24 -3.64 0.95
C ALA A 51 8.11 -3.16 1.89
N GLY A 52 7.55 -4.07 2.69
CA GLY A 52 6.52 -3.72 3.68
C GLY A 52 7.06 -2.85 4.81
N LEU A 53 8.27 -3.12 5.32
CA LEU A 53 8.91 -2.31 6.36
C LEU A 53 9.14 -0.87 5.90
N GLY A 54 9.56 -0.67 4.64
CA GLY A 54 9.85 0.64 4.07
C GLY A 54 8.62 1.55 3.96
N VAL A 55 7.41 1.00 3.80
CA VAL A 55 6.17 1.78 3.63
C VAL A 55 5.29 1.81 4.88
N THR A 56 5.82 1.44 6.05
CA THR A 56 5.03 1.35 7.29
C THR A 56 4.41 2.70 7.68
N GLU A 57 5.22 3.74 7.82
CA GLU A 57 4.77 5.10 8.14
C GLU A 57 3.89 5.67 7.04
N LEU A 58 4.27 5.45 5.77
CA LEU A 58 3.48 5.89 4.63
C LEU A 58 2.07 5.30 4.68
N THR A 59 1.96 4.01 4.96
CA THR A 59 0.67 3.32 5.04
C THR A 59 -0.18 3.84 6.19
N ILE A 60 0.44 4.10 7.35
CA ILE A 60 -0.23 4.74 8.49
C ILE A 60 -0.76 6.12 8.09
N ALA A 61 0.08 6.97 7.49
CA ALA A 61 -0.28 8.31 7.07
C ALA A 61 -1.43 8.30 6.06
N ILE A 62 -1.38 7.41 5.06
CA ILE A 62 -2.45 7.26 4.07
C ILE A 62 -3.77 6.92 4.75
N HIS A 63 -3.82 5.91 5.61
CA HIS A 63 -5.08 5.50 6.27
C HIS A 63 -5.56 6.51 7.33
N LYS A 64 -4.66 7.34 7.85
CA LYS A 64 -4.96 8.45 8.75
C LYS A 64 -5.61 9.62 8.02
N VAL A 65 -5.09 9.96 6.84
CA VAL A 65 -5.54 11.12 6.04
C VAL A 65 -6.73 10.80 5.14
N PHE A 66 -6.71 9.64 4.47
CA PHE A 66 -7.71 9.26 3.49
C PHE A 66 -8.78 8.32 4.07
N ASN A 67 -10.00 8.46 3.58
CA ASN A 67 -11.15 7.67 4.03
C ASN A 67 -11.31 6.38 3.22
N THR A 68 -10.34 5.48 3.29
CA THR A 68 -10.48 4.14 2.68
C THR A 68 -11.57 3.33 3.40
N PRO A 69 -12.41 2.56 2.68
CA PRO A 69 -12.29 2.18 1.27
C PRO A 69 -13.08 3.06 0.28
N ASP A 70 -13.72 4.15 0.75
CA ASP A 70 -14.39 5.08 -0.15
C ASP A 70 -13.37 5.77 -1.07
N ASP A 71 -12.30 6.29 -0.46
CA ASP A 71 -11.07 6.63 -1.17
C ASP A 71 -10.36 5.36 -1.65
N ARG A 72 -9.87 5.38 -2.89
CA ARG A 72 -9.24 4.22 -3.53
C ARG A 72 -7.74 4.27 -3.34
N LEU A 73 -7.20 3.28 -2.63
CA LEU A 73 -5.76 3.09 -2.47
C LEU A 73 -5.29 1.91 -3.33
N ILE A 74 -4.30 2.15 -4.18
CA ILE A 74 -3.71 1.14 -5.05
C ILE A 74 -2.22 1.05 -4.75
N PHE A 75 -1.74 -0.12 -4.37
CA PHE A 75 -0.31 -0.41 -4.28
C PHE A 75 0.15 -1.06 -5.59
N ASP A 76 1.11 -0.44 -6.28
CA ASP A 76 1.76 -1.02 -7.45
C ASP A 76 2.53 -2.28 -7.06
N VAL A 77 2.45 -3.34 -7.87
CA VAL A 77 2.86 -4.73 -7.55
C VAL A 77 2.11 -5.32 -6.35
N GLY A 78 1.88 -4.59 -5.27
CA GLY A 78 1.19 -5.04 -4.06
C GLY A 78 2.09 -5.75 -3.06
N HIS A 79 3.37 -6.00 -3.36
CA HIS A 79 4.27 -6.72 -2.46
C HIS A 79 4.60 -5.97 -1.15
N GLN A 80 4.47 -4.64 -1.15
CA GLN A 80 4.68 -3.75 -0.01
C GLN A 80 3.41 -3.55 0.85
N CYS A 81 2.28 -4.21 0.54
CA CYS A 81 0.99 -3.93 1.17
C CYS A 81 0.74 -4.63 2.52
N TYR A 82 1.73 -5.27 3.12
CA TYR A 82 1.54 -5.99 4.41
C TYR A 82 1.07 -5.10 5.56
N PRO A 83 1.66 -3.91 5.82
CA PRO A 83 1.10 -2.99 6.83
C PRO A 83 -0.35 -2.60 6.50
N HIS A 84 -0.68 -2.47 5.22
CA HIS A 84 -2.04 -2.16 4.78
C HIS A 84 -3.01 -3.29 5.13
N LYS A 85 -2.65 -4.55 4.86
CA LYS A 85 -3.49 -5.71 5.24
C LYS A 85 -3.72 -5.77 6.75
N ILE A 86 -2.66 -5.55 7.55
CA ILE A 86 -2.76 -5.55 9.02
C ILE A 86 -3.74 -4.47 9.50
N LEU A 87 -3.64 -3.25 8.96
CA LEU A 87 -4.48 -2.10 9.37
C LEU A 87 -5.92 -2.13 8.82
N THR A 88 -6.27 -3.12 7.99
CA THR A 88 -7.58 -3.21 7.31
C THR A 88 -8.30 -4.52 7.64
N GLY A 89 -8.28 -4.89 8.91
CA GLY A 89 -9.09 -5.99 9.44
C GLY A 89 -8.57 -7.39 9.16
N ARG A 90 -7.34 -7.55 8.65
CA ARG A 90 -6.76 -8.86 8.29
C ARG A 90 -5.58 -9.28 9.18
N ARG A 91 -5.40 -8.62 10.32
CA ARG A 91 -4.29 -8.88 11.25
C ARG A 91 -4.28 -10.30 11.81
N ASP A 92 -5.43 -10.82 12.20
CA ASP A 92 -5.60 -12.19 12.71
C ASP A 92 -5.18 -13.25 11.67
N ARG A 93 -5.45 -12.98 10.39
CA ARG A 93 -5.12 -13.85 9.26
C ARG A 93 -3.72 -13.63 8.68
N ILE A 94 -2.96 -12.63 9.16
CA ILE A 94 -1.68 -12.24 8.54
C ILE A 94 -0.64 -13.39 8.52
N ARG A 95 -0.74 -14.31 9.48
CA ARG A 95 0.12 -15.51 9.58
C ARG A 95 -0.26 -16.62 8.59
N THR A 96 -1.22 -16.38 7.70
CA THR A 96 -1.59 -17.25 6.57
C THR A 96 -1.09 -16.70 5.23
N LEU A 97 -0.28 -15.64 5.24
CA LEU A 97 0.26 -15.04 4.02
C LEU A 97 0.92 -16.09 3.11
N ARG A 98 0.51 -16.07 1.84
CA ARG A 98 1.02 -16.93 0.75
C ARG A 98 0.85 -18.44 1.00
N GLN A 99 0.01 -18.82 1.96
CA GLN A 99 -0.38 -20.21 2.17
C GLN A 99 -1.63 -20.54 1.35
N GLU A 100 -1.84 -21.83 1.07
CA GLU A 100 -3.10 -22.31 0.51
C GLU A 100 -4.27 -21.86 1.39
N ASP A 101 -5.36 -21.38 0.77
CA ASP A 101 -6.53 -20.78 1.43
C ASP A 101 -6.27 -19.58 2.36
N GLY A 102 -5.02 -19.10 2.39
CA GLY A 102 -4.56 -17.96 3.18
C GLY A 102 -4.68 -16.61 2.47
N LEU A 103 -4.07 -15.59 3.08
CA LEU A 103 -3.99 -14.26 2.47
C LEU A 103 -3.03 -14.25 1.26
N SER A 104 -3.40 -13.53 0.22
CA SER A 104 -2.52 -13.24 -0.91
C SER A 104 -1.28 -12.47 -0.45
N GLY A 105 -0.13 -12.73 -1.09
CA GLY A 105 1.08 -11.91 -0.91
C GLY A 105 1.01 -10.51 -1.54
N PHE A 106 -0.11 -10.19 -2.20
CA PHE A 106 -0.38 -8.93 -2.89
C PHE A 106 -1.81 -8.44 -2.58
N THR A 107 -2.17 -7.23 -3.01
CA THR A 107 -3.56 -6.79 -2.94
C THR A 107 -4.45 -7.67 -3.83
N ARG A 108 -5.64 -8.04 -3.34
CA ARG A 108 -6.58 -8.90 -4.07
C ARG A 108 -8.01 -8.44 -3.83
N ARG A 109 -8.69 -8.05 -4.91
CA ARG A 109 -10.08 -7.54 -4.88
C ARG A 109 -11.08 -8.46 -4.17
N ALA A 110 -10.95 -9.76 -4.36
CA ALA A 110 -11.82 -10.75 -3.74
C ALA A 110 -11.51 -10.98 -2.24
N GLU A 111 -10.37 -10.49 -1.75
CA GLU A 111 -9.91 -10.68 -0.37
C GLU A 111 -10.40 -9.55 0.55
N SER A 112 -10.52 -8.32 0.05
CA SER A 112 -10.89 -7.16 0.85
C SER A 112 -11.46 -6.02 0.01
N GLU A 113 -12.43 -5.29 0.55
CA GLU A 113 -12.93 -4.03 -0.03
C GLU A 113 -11.85 -2.92 -0.05
N TYR A 114 -10.83 -3.06 0.80
CA TYR A 114 -9.68 -2.15 0.87
C TYR A 114 -8.67 -2.39 -0.26
N ASP A 115 -8.85 -3.44 -1.07
CA ASP A 115 -7.98 -3.81 -2.20
C ASP A 115 -8.71 -3.53 -3.53
N PRO A 116 -8.97 -2.27 -3.93
CA PRO A 116 -9.81 -1.95 -5.09
C PRO A 116 -9.23 -2.45 -6.42
N PHE A 117 -7.92 -2.69 -6.47
CA PHE A 117 -7.21 -3.23 -7.62
C PHE A 117 -6.27 -4.36 -7.18
N GLY A 118 -6.27 -5.45 -7.95
CA GLY A 118 -5.32 -6.55 -7.75
C GLY A 118 -4.06 -6.26 -8.56
N ALA A 119 -2.92 -6.17 -7.90
CA ALA A 119 -1.64 -5.95 -8.54
C ALA A 119 -0.68 -7.12 -8.25
N ALA A 120 0.20 -7.38 -9.20
CA ALA A 120 1.34 -8.31 -9.09
C ALA A 120 2.38 -7.95 -10.16
N HIS A 121 1.92 -7.66 -11.38
CA HIS A 121 2.73 -6.97 -12.38
C HIS A 121 2.94 -5.51 -11.98
N SER A 122 4.15 -5.01 -12.24
CA SER A 122 4.54 -3.63 -11.93
C SER A 122 3.95 -2.63 -12.91
N SER A 123 3.97 -1.37 -12.50
CA SER A 123 3.71 -0.17 -13.33
C SER A 123 2.25 -0.01 -13.77
N THR A 124 1.34 -0.75 -13.13
CA THR A 124 -0.09 -0.80 -13.48
C THR A 124 -0.94 0.16 -12.63
N SER A 125 -0.43 0.60 -11.48
CA SER A 125 -1.19 1.36 -10.47
C SER A 125 -1.70 2.71 -10.97
N ILE A 126 -0.86 3.50 -11.66
CA ILE A 126 -1.24 4.84 -12.14
C ILE A 126 -2.33 4.73 -13.21
N SER A 127 -2.20 3.76 -14.13
CA SER A 127 -3.18 3.53 -15.18
C SER A 127 -4.53 3.07 -14.61
N ALA A 128 -4.49 2.12 -13.65
CA ALA A 128 -5.68 1.68 -12.94
C ALA A 128 -6.33 2.82 -12.14
N GLY A 129 -5.51 3.62 -11.45
CA GLY A 129 -5.95 4.79 -10.69
C GLY A 129 -6.59 5.86 -11.57
N LEU A 130 -6.02 6.14 -12.75
CA LEU A 130 -6.61 7.04 -13.72
C LEU A 130 -8.02 6.59 -14.14
N GLY A 131 -8.19 5.30 -14.45
CA GLY A 131 -9.51 4.75 -14.76
C GLY A 131 -10.52 4.91 -13.62
N MET A 132 -10.08 4.70 -12.38
CA MET A 132 -10.93 4.92 -11.19
C MET A 132 -11.25 6.40 -10.97
N ALA A 133 -10.32 7.31 -11.23
CA ALA A 133 -10.52 8.75 -11.08
C ALA A 133 -11.54 9.27 -12.10
N VAL A 134 -11.37 8.92 -13.38
CA VAL A 134 -12.32 9.25 -14.45
C VAL A 134 -13.69 8.64 -14.17
N GLY A 135 -13.74 7.36 -13.76
CA GLY A 135 -15.00 6.72 -13.40
C GLY A 135 -15.71 7.39 -12.22
N SER A 136 -14.96 7.92 -11.26
CA SER A 136 -15.51 8.65 -10.12
C SER A 136 -16.09 10.00 -10.53
N ASP A 137 -15.40 10.73 -11.40
CA ASP A 137 -15.86 12.01 -11.93
C ASP A 137 -17.16 11.85 -12.75
N LEU A 138 -17.19 10.87 -13.65
CA LEU A 138 -18.40 10.54 -14.43
C LEU A 138 -19.59 10.14 -13.55
N ALA A 139 -19.33 9.56 -12.38
CA ALA A 139 -20.36 9.20 -11.40
C ALA A 139 -20.73 10.35 -10.45
N GLY A 140 -20.11 11.53 -10.57
CA GLY A 140 -20.29 12.66 -9.64
C GLY A 140 -19.72 12.42 -8.23
N SER A 141 -18.84 11.43 -8.07
CA SER A 141 -18.23 11.03 -6.80
C SER A 141 -16.92 11.79 -6.59
N LYS A 142 -16.82 12.58 -5.50
CA LYS A 142 -15.61 13.35 -5.17
C LYS A 142 -14.56 12.57 -4.39
N ARG A 143 -14.46 11.25 -4.59
CA ARG A 143 -13.51 10.40 -3.86
C ARG A 143 -12.08 10.67 -4.30
N ASN A 144 -11.12 10.41 -3.42
CA ASN A 144 -9.70 10.43 -3.77
C ASN A 144 -9.28 9.10 -4.38
N VAL A 145 -8.35 9.16 -5.33
CA VAL A 145 -7.67 7.97 -5.87
C VAL A 145 -6.18 8.15 -5.65
N ILE A 146 -5.56 7.18 -4.99
CA ILE A 146 -4.17 7.19 -4.54
C ILE A 146 -3.46 5.98 -5.15
N ALA A 147 -2.40 6.22 -5.92
CA ALA A 147 -1.52 5.19 -6.44
C ALA A 147 -0.15 5.30 -5.76
N VAL A 148 0.26 4.24 -5.05
CA VAL A 148 1.60 4.12 -4.46
C VAL A 148 2.45 3.27 -5.39
N ILE A 149 3.52 3.85 -5.93
CA ILE A 149 4.41 3.21 -6.91
C ILE A 149 5.87 3.33 -6.45
N GLY A 150 6.65 2.28 -6.64
CA GLY A 150 8.10 2.31 -6.39
C GLY A 150 8.88 2.92 -7.55
N ASP A 151 10.06 3.46 -7.28
CA ASP A 151 11.01 4.01 -8.27
C ASP A 151 11.35 2.99 -9.38
N GLY A 152 11.60 1.73 -9.03
CA GLY A 152 11.84 0.67 -10.02
C GLY A 152 10.66 0.47 -10.98
N ALA A 153 9.41 0.60 -10.49
CA ALA A 153 8.20 0.47 -11.31
C ALA A 153 7.92 1.73 -12.14
N MET A 154 8.45 2.88 -11.75
CA MET A 154 8.36 4.11 -12.55
C MET A 154 9.18 4.04 -13.83
N SER A 155 10.12 3.10 -13.97
CA SER A 155 10.93 2.96 -15.20
C SER A 155 10.15 2.46 -16.41
N ALA A 156 8.96 1.87 -16.23
CA ALA A 156 8.20 1.28 -17.34
C ALA A 156 7.34 2.30 -18.09
N GLY A 157 7.23 2.12 -19.41
CA GLY A 157 6.44 2.99 -20.28
C GLY A 157 4.96 3.11 -19.90
N MET A 158 4.37 2.09 -19.27
CA MET A 158 2.97 2.13 -18.81
C MET A 158 2.74 3.23 -17.76
N ALA A 159 3.69 3.45 -16.85
CA ALA A 159 3.62 4.49 -15.83
C ALA A 159 3.63 5.89 -16.49
N TYR A 160 4.54 6.13 -17.44
CA TYR A 160 4.61 7.40 -18.18
C TYR A 160 3.39 7.65 -19.05
N GLY A 161 2.92 6.63 -19.78
CA GLY A 161 1.71 6.74 -20.58
C GLY A 161 0.50 7.11 -19.74
N ALA A 162 0.37 6.50 -18.56
CA ALA A 162 -0.70 6.81 -17.63
C ALA A 162 -0.60 8.22 -17.05
N MET A 163 0.60 8.67 -16.64
CA MET A 163 0.81 10.05 -16.14
C MET A 163 0.53 11.09 -17.22
N ASN A 164 0.99 10.85 -18.45
CA ASN A 164 0.73 11.74 -19.58
C ASN A 164 -0.78 11.89 -19.84
N ASN A 165 -1.51 10.78 -19.81
CA ASN A 165 -2.96 10.80 -19.96
C ASN A 165 -3.67 11.46 -18.77
N ALA A 166 -3.20 11.24 -17.54
CA ALA A 166 -3.75 11.88 -16.35
C ALA A 166 -3.62 13.41 -16.42
N GLY A 167 -2.47 13.91 -16.88
CA GLY A 167 -2.25 15.34 -17.10
C GLY A 167 -3.14 15.91 -18.22
N ALA A 168 -3.29 15.19 -19.33
CA ALA A 168 -4.16 15.61 -20.44
C ALA A 168 -5.64 15.70 -20.06
N LEU A 169 -6.08 14.90 -19.08
CA LEU A 169 -7.46 14.85 -18.60
C LEU A 169 -7.72 15.72 -17.37
N ASP A 170 -6.68 16.39 -16.83
CA ASP A 170 -6.75 17.08 -15.53
C ASP A 170 -7.35 16.19 -14.42
N ALA A 171 -6.98 14.91 -14.43
CA ALA A 171 -7.61 13.91 -13.58
C ALA A 171 -7.20 14.09 -12.10
N ARG A 172 -8.17 14.00 -11.19
CA ARG A 172 -7.94 14.03 -9.74
C ARG A 172 -7.31 12.71 -9.25
N LEU A 173 -6.01 12.55 -9.48
CA LEU A 173 -5.22 11.38 -9.12
C LEU A 173 -4.00 11.80 -8.27
N ILE A 174 -3.82 11.13 -7.13
CA ILE A 174 -2.65 11.32 -6.26
C ILE A 174 -1.68 10.18 -6.52
N VAL A 175 -0.47 10.51 -6.97
CA VAL A 175 0.61 9.53 -7.15
C VAL A 175 1.65 9.75 -6.07
N ILE A 176 1.92 8.70 -5.29
CA ILE A 176 2.96 8.68 -4.27
C ILE A 176 4.09 7.81 -4.80
N LEU A 177 5.22 8.45 -5.10
CA LEU A 177 6.46 7.77 -5.42
C LEU A 177 7.16 7.35 -4.13
N ASN A 178 7.22 6.05 -3.88
CA ASN A 178 8.06 5.45 -2.84
C ASN A 178 9.44 5.19 -3.43
N ASP A 179 10.29 6.20 -3.37
CA ASP A 179 11.68 6.10 -3.78
C ASP A 179 12.55 5.60 -2.63
N ASN A 180 13.16 4.44 -2.82
CA ASN A 180 14.08 3.85 -1.86
C ASN A 180 15.38 3.39 -2.51
N ASP A 181 15.69 3.90 -3.71
CA ASP A 181 16.82 3.51 -4.55
C ASP A 181 16.93 1.99 -4.77
N MET A 182 15.79 1.29 -4.78
CA MET A 182 15.77 -0.17 -4.86
C MET A 182 14.57 -0.70 -5.69
N SER A 183 14.88 -1.54 -6.67
CA SER A 183 13.94 -2.53 -7.19
C SER A 183 14.11 -3.84 -6.42
N ILE A 184 14.30 -4.98 -7.09
CA ILE A 184 14.89 -6.19 -6.46
C ILE A 184 16.42 -6.04 -6.35
N ALA A 185 17.02 -5.42 -7.37
CA ALA A 185 18.40 -4.95 -7.41
C ALA A 185 18.38 -3.42 -7.52
N PRO A 186 19.54 -2.71 -7.42
CA PRO A 186 19.58 -1.27 -7.63
C PRO A 186 18.86 -0.87 -8.93
N PRO A 187 18.03 0.18 -8.90
CA PRO A 187 17.31 0.64 -10.06
C PRO A 187 18.30 1.08 -11.14
N THR A 188 17.88 0.97 -12.40
CA THR A 188 18.68 1.35 -13.56
C THR A 188 17.91 2.36 -14.40
N GLY A 189 18.62 3.13 -15.21
CA GLY A 189 18.04 4.15 -16.09
C GLY A 189 18.18 5.57 -15.55
N ALA A 190 18.05 6.54 -16.46
CA ALA A 190 18.34 7.94 -16.19
C ALA A 190 17.46 8.57 -15.11
N MET A 191 16.23 8.06 -14.93
CA MET A 191 15.30 8.59 -13.93
C MET A 191 15.71 8.24 -12.50
N SER A 192 16.29 7.06 -12.25
CA SER A 192 16.83 6.76 -10.92
C SER A 192 17.98 7.70 -10.57
N ALA A 193 18.89 7.97 -11.52
CA ALA A 193 19.98 8.93 -11.31
C ALA A 193 19.50 10.39 -11.14
N TYR A 194 18.31 10.72 -11.65
CA TYR A 194 17.73 12.05 -11.52
C TYR A 194 17.06 12.27 -10.15
N LEU A 195 16.58 11.21 -9.51
CA LEU A 195 15.83 11.27 -8.25
C LEU A 195 16.71 11.11 -6.99
N ALA A 196 17.90 10.51 -7.13
CA ALA A 196 18.88 10.27 -6.07
C ALA A 196 19.61 11.54 -5.56
#